data_AF-A0A2V6YH26-F1
#
_entry.id   AF-A0A2V6YH26-F1
#
_cell.length_a   1.000
_cell.length_b   1.000
_cell.length_c   1.000
_cell.angle_alpha   90.00
_cell.angle_beta   90.00
_cell.angle_gamma   90.00
#
_symmetry.space_group_name_H-M   'P 1'
#
loop_
_entity.id
_entity.type
_entity.pdbx_description
1 polymer ?
#
loop_
_entity_poly.entity_id
_entity_poly.type
_entity_poly.pdbx_seq_one_letter_code
_entity_poly.pdbx_strand_id
1 'polypeptide(L)' 'MTLYDLESATRVVSFGCDVTPREGQRVDQWEVPAVSEGYEAARDRIVANVERLAAELAGGR' A
#
# COMPACT_ATOMS: atom_id res chain seq x y z
N MET A 1 -4.21 -7.78 10.54
CA MET A 1 -5.20 -6.77 10.15
C MET A 1 -6.48 -7.04 10.88
N THR A 2 -6.89 -6.10 11.71
CA THR A 2 -8.18 -6.05 12.40
C THR A 2 -9.04 -4.96 11.77
N LEU A 3 -10.34 -4.93 12.11
CA LEU A 3 -11.21 -3.82 11.71
C LEU A 3 -10.73 -2.49 12.29
N TYR A 4 -10.13 -2.50 13.48
CA TYR A 4 -9.57 -1.30 14.10
C TYR A 4 -8.36 -0.75 13.32
N ASP A 5 -7.51 -1.64 12.78
CA ASP A 5 -6.37 -1.23 11.95
C ASP A 5 -6.86 -0.50 10.69
N LEU A 6 -7.96 -0.98 10.09
CA LEU A 6 -8.57 -0.32 8.94
C LEU A 6 -9.24 0.99 9.33
N GLU A 7 -9.94 1.06 10.46
CA GLU A 7 -10.64 2.29 10.90
C GLU A 7 -9.68 3.43 11.26
N SER A 8 -8.54 3.12 11.86
CA SER A 8 -7.56 4.12 12.32
C SER A 8 -6.60 4.59 11.22
N ALA A 9 -6.53 3.89 10.09
CA ALA A 9 -5.63 4.20 9.01
C ALA A 9 -6.10 5.39 8.16
N THR A 10 -5.25 6.41 8.03
CA THR A 10 -5.47 7.55 7.12
C THR A 10 -5.45 7.13 5.64
N ARG A 11 -4.69 6.07 5.32
CA ARG A 11 -4.55 5.53 3.97
C ARG A 11 -4.21 4.05 4.05
N VAL A 12 -4.87 3.24 3.23
CA VAL A 12 -4.62 1.79 3.13
C VAL A 12 -3.98 1.49 1.79
N VAL A 13 -2.97 0.63 1.80
CA VAL A 13 -2.32 0.11 0.59
C VAL A 13 -2.36 -1.42 0.64
N SER A 14 -2.85 -2.06 -0.42
CA SER A 14 -2.95 -3.51 -0.54
C SER A 14 -2.08 -4.05 -1.67
N PHE A 15 -1.46 -5.22 -1.43
CA PHE A 15 -0.67 -5.97 -2.40
C PHE A 15 -1.41 -7.25 -2.76
N GLY A 16 -2.19 -7.24 -3.84
CA GLY A 16 -2.91 -8.42 -4.32
C GLY A 16 -4.07 -8.90 -3.44
N CYS A 17 -4.41 -8.19 -2.36
CA CYS A 17 -5.58 -8.49 -1.53
C CYS A 17 -6.72 -7.53 -1.83
N ASP A 18 -7.92 -8.06 -2.03
CA ASP A 18 -9.13 -7.25 -2.13
C ASP A 18 -9.53 -6.76 -0.73
N VAL A 19 -9.32 -5.47 -0.49
CA VAL A 19 -9.74 -4.80 0.75
C VAL A 19 -10.96 -3.94 0.44
N THR A 20 -12.10 -4.27 1.04
CA THR A 20 -13.32 -3.47 0.91
C THR A 20 -13.12 -2.12 1.62
N PRO A 21 -13.10 -0.99 0.90
CA PRO A 21 -13.00 0.33 1.52
C PRO A 21 -14.25 0.62 2.34
N ARG A 22 -14.08 1.29 3.48
CA ARG A 22 -15.20 1.98 4.13
C ARG A 22 -15.45 3.35 3.48
N GLU A 23 -16.62 3.93 3.71
CA GLU A 23 -16.96 5.24 3.14
C GLU A 23 -15.89 6.29 3.46
N GLY A 24 -15.39 6.98 2.42
CA GLY A 24 -14.36 8.00 2.54
C GLY A 24 -12.92 7.48 2.69
N GLN A 25 -12.71 6.16 2.81
CA GLN A 25 -11.37 5.59 2.94
C GLN A 25 -10.72 5.38 1.56
N ARG A 26 -9.49 5.89 1.42
CA ARG A 26 -8.66 5.62 0.24
C ARG A 26 -7.90 4.30 0.41
N VAL A 27 -8.19 3.35 -0.47
CA VAL A 27 -7.45 2.09 -0.62
C VAL A 27 -6.72 2.15 -1.97
N ASP A 28 -5.39 2.13 -1.94
CA ASP A 28 -4.59 2.02 -3.17
C ASP A 28 -4.13 0.57 -3.36
N GLN A 29 -4.31 0.05 -4.57
CA GLN A 29 -3.79 -1.25 -4.96
C GLN A 29 -2.41 -1.07 -5.59
N TRP A 30 -1.38 -1.70 -5.03
CA TRP A 30 -0.06 -1.76 -5.68
C TRP A 30 0.14 -3.13 -6.31
N GLU A 31 0.38 -3.11 -7.62
CA GLU A 31 0.85 -4.28 -8.35
C GLU A 31 2.31 -4.57 -7.97
N VAL A 32 2.49 -5.63 -7.18
CA VAL A 32 3.77 -6.13 -6.69
C VAL A 32 3.85 -7.62 -7.04
N PRO A 33 4.96 -8.09 -7.65
CA PRO A 33 5.16 -9.52 -7.89
C PRO A 33 5.04 -10.34 -6.61
N ALA A 34 4.57 -11.59 -6.73
CA ALA A 34 4.54 -12.47 -5.58
C ALA A 34 5.98 -12.72 -5.08
N VAL A 35 6.20 -12.63 -3.77
CA VAL A 35 7.53 -12.85 -3.17
C VAL A 35 8.08 -14.23 -3.51
N SER A 36 7.21 -15.23 -3.69
CA SER A 36 7.54 -16.59 -4.11
C SER A 36 8.12 -16.67 -5.53
N GLU A 37 7.86 -15.68 -6.39
CA GLU A 37 8.36 -15.62 -7.77
C GLU A 37 9.70 -14.87 -7.87
N GLY A 38 10.09 -14.14 -6.82
CA GLY A 38 11.36 -13.43 -6.77
C GLY A 38 11.36 -12.33 -5.70
N TYR A 39 12.05 -12.59 -4.59
CA TYR A 39 12.13 -11.64 -3.47
C TYR A 39 12.72 -10.29 -3.87
N GLU A 40 13.81 -10.26 -4.63
CA GLU A 40 14.47 -9.01 -5.01
C GLU A 40 13.57 -8.12 -5.87
N ALA A 41 12.90 -8.70 -6.87
CA ALA A 41 11.98 -7.96 -7.72
C ALA A 41 10.78 -7.40 -6.94
N ALA A 42 10.21 -8.19 -6.02
CA ALA A 42 9.13 -7.75 -5.15
C ALA A 42 9.60 -6.63 -4.20
N ARG A 43 10.77 -6.80 -3.57
CA ARG A 43 11.37 -5.80 -2.67
C ARG A 43 11.60 -4.49 -3.40
N ASP A 44 12.27 -4.52 -4.55
CA ASP A 44 12.66 -3.31 -5.27
C ASP A 44 11.41 -2.55 -5.76
N ARG A 45 10.35 -3.28 -6.16
CA ARG A 45 9.06 -2.68 -6.48
C ARG A 45 8.39 -2.01 -5.28
N ILE A 46 8.39 -2.66 -4.12
CA ILE A 46 7.82 -2.10 -2.87
C ILE A 46 8.59 -0.85 -2.46
N VAL A 47 9.93 -0.89 -2.47
CA VAL A 47 10.78 0.25 -2.10
C VAL A 47 10.50 1.46 -2.98
N ALA A 48 10.50 1.29 -4.31
CA ALA A 48 10.21 2.39 -5.24
C ALA A 48 8.82 3.01 -5.00
N ASN A 49 7.81 2.18 -4.69
CA ASN A 49 6.46 2.68 -4.39
C ASN A 49 6.41 3.44 -3.06
N VAL A 50 7.09 2.96 -2.03
CA VAL A 50 7.18 3.62 -0.71
C VAL A 50 7.92 4.95 -0.82
N GLU A 51 9.03 5.00 -1.56
CA GLU A 51 9.79 6.24 -1.79
C GLU A 51 8.93 7.30 -2.49
N ARG A 52 8.20 6.91 -3.54
CA ARG A 52 7.24 7.80 -4.21
C ARG A 52 6.16 8.28 -3.25
N LEU A 53 5.56 7.39 -2.47
CA LEU A 53 4.53 7.75 -1.49
C LEU A 53 5.08 8.72 -0.44
N ALA A 54 6.29 8.48 0.08
CA ALA A 54 6.94 9.36 1.04
C ALA A 54 7.18 10.76 0.44
N ALA A 55 7.62 10.83 -0.82
CA ALA A 55 7.79 12.10 -1.53
C ALA A 55 6.46 12.83 -1.74
N GLU A 56 5.38 12.13 -2.10
CA GLU A 56 4.04 12.71 -2.20
C GLU A 56 3.55 13.29 -0.87
N LEU A 57 3.74 12.55 0.23
CA LEU A 57 3.32 12.99 1.56
C LEU A 57 4.17 14.18 2.06
N ALA A 58 5.46 14.19 1.76
CA ALA A 58 6.35 15.31 2.10
C ALA A 58 6.09 16.57 1.24
N GLY A 59 5.65 16.38 -0.01
CA GLY A 59 5.27 17.47 -0.93
C GLY A 59 3.83 17.95 -0.75
N GLY A 60 3.01 17.23 0.00
CA GLY A 60 1.60 17.53 0.25
C GLY A 60 1.41 18.64 1.27
N ARG A 61 1.03 19.82 0.77
CA ARG A 61 0.39 20.91 1.51
C ARG A 61 -1.08 20.95 1.11
#